data_AF-A0A5B8UIW3-F1
#
_entry.id   AF-A0A5B8UIW3-F1
#
_cell.length_a   1.000
_cell.length_b   1.000
_cell.length_c   1.000
_cell.angle_alpha   90.00
_cell.angle_beta   90.00
_cell.angle_gamma   90.00
#
_symmetry.space_group_name_H-M   'P 1'
#
loop_
_entity.id
_entity.type
_entity.pdbx_description
1 polymer ?
#
loop_
_entity_poly.entity_id
_entity_poly.type
_entity_poly.pdbx_seq_one_letter_code
_entity_poly.pdbx_strand_id
1 'polypeptide(L)' 'MELVMYVGFDMIDTIRLNTEKITEPGYVGSLKRELMQKHASQMQYLSVEPEFLIVQSVSQA' A
#
# COMPACT_ATOMS: atom_id res chain seq x y z
N MET A 1 3.01 9.24 -7.53
CA MET A 1 3.43 7.88 -7.14
C MET A 1 2.43 7.34 -6.15
N GLU A 2 2.25 6.03 -6.13
CA GLU A 2 1.30 5.34 -5.25
C GLU A 2 2.01 4.18 -4.56
N LEU A 3 1.65 3.94 -3.30
CA LEU A 3 1.96 2.71 -2.60
C LEU A 3 0.76 1.79 -2.77
N VAL A 4 0.98 0.66 -3.41
CA VAL A 4 -0.02 -0.37 -3.66
C VAL A 4 0.22 -1.50 -2.68
N MET A 5 -0.86 -1.96 -2.04
CA MET A 5 -0.92 -3.18 -1.27
C MET A 5 -1.66 -4.25 -2.07
N TYR A 6 -1.00 -5.37 -2.30
CA TYR A 6 -1.59 -6.58 -2.87
C TYR A 6 -1.78 -7.59 -1.76
N VAL A 7 -2.97 -8.18 -1.66
CA VAL A 7 -3.21 -9.26 -0.71
C VAL A 7 -3.78 -10.46 -1.46
N GLY A 8 -2.92 -11.44 -1.70
CA GLY A 8 -3.25 -12.60 -2.55
C GLY A 8 -3.53 -12.21 -4.00
N PHE A 9 -4.47 -12.91 -4.63
CA PHE A 9 -4.79 -12.76 -6.06
C PHE A 9 -5.95 -11.80 -6.36
N ASP A 10 -6.75 -11.42 -5.35
CA ASP A 10 -8.05 -10.78 -5.57
C ASP A 10 -8.20 -9.39 -4.95
N MET A 11 -7.28 -8.95 -4.06
CA MET A 11 -7.40 -7.67 -3.37
C MET A 11 -6.20 -6.76 -3.65
N ILE A 12 -6.51 -5.57 -4.16
CA ILE A 12 -5.54 -4.49 -4.39
C ILE A 12 -6.11 -3.23 -3.73
N ASP A 13 -5.32 -2.57 -2.89
CA ASP A 13 -5.62 -1.22 -2.40
C ASP A 13 -4.42 -0.30 -2.63
N THR A 14 -4.67 1.00 -2.74
CA THR A 14 -3.64 1.98 -3.05
C THR A 14 -3.74 3.22 -2.17
N ILE A 15 -2.60 3.81 -1.85
CA ILE A 15 -2.51 5.10 -1.19
C ILE A 15 -1.53 6.01 -1.93
N ARG A 16 -1.94 7.26 -2.15
CA ARG A 16 -1.10 8.26 -2.83
C ARG A 16 0.09 8.63 -1.96
N LEU A 17 1.28 8.59 -2.56
CA LEU A 17 2.50 9.07 -1.93
C LEU A 17 2.66 10.57 -2.17
N ASN A 18 2.96 11.30 -1.11
CA ASN A 18 3.52 12.65 -1.21
C ASN A 18 5.01 12.52 -1.52
N THR A 19 5.40 12.92 -2.73
CA THR A 19 6.78 12.80 -3.23
C THR A 19 7.80 13.58 -2.41
N GLU A 20 7.40 14.69 -1.79
CA GLU A 20 8.28 15.51 -0.95
C GLU A 20 8.66 14.78 0.35
N LYS A 21 7.80 13.86 0.81
CA LYS A 21 7.96 13.13 2.06
C LYS A 21 8.56 11.73 1.90
N ILE A 22 8.77 11.25 0.67
CA ILE A 22 9.29 9.89 0.43
C ILE A 22 10.66 9.68 1.07
N THR A 23 11.49 10.72 1.10
CA THR A 23 12.83 10.68 1.71
C THR A 23 12.79 10.76 3.23
N GLU A 24 11.64 11.10 3.83
CA GLU A 24 11.49 11.16 5.28
C GLU A 24 11.46 9.74 5.87
N PRO A 25 12.37 9.40 6.79
CA PRO A 25 12.36 8.10 7.44
C PRO A 25 11.01 7.82 8.10
N GLY A 26 10.45 6.64 7.83
CA GLY A 26 9.19 6.20 8.44
C GLY A 26 7.91 6.64 7.73
N TYR A 27 7.96 7.59 6.78
CA TYR A 27 6.76 8.04 6.04
C TYR A 27 6.10 6.89 5.26
N VAL A 28 6.85 6.17 4.44
CA VAL A 28 6.32 5.02 3.71
C VAL A 28 5.84 3.92 4.69
N GLY A 29 6.56 3.75 5.79
CA GLY A 29 6.20 2.78 6.83
C GLY A 29 4.87 3.10 7.53
N SER A 30 4.55 4.38 7.78
CA SER A 30 3.25 4.75 8.35
C SER A 30 2.10 4.45 7.40
N LEU A 31 2.30 4.66 6.09
CA LEU A 31 1.29 4.35 5.09
C LEU A 31 1.07 2.84 4.92
N LYS A 32 2.14 2.04 4.99
CA LYS A 32 2.00 0.57 5.04
C LYS A 32 1.15 0.12 6.24
N ARG A 33 1.44 0.67 7.43
CA ARG A 33 0.67 0.37 8.65
C ARG A 33 -0.80 0.80 8.52
N GLU A 34 -1.05 1.94 7.91
CA GLU A 34 -2.41 2.43 7.66
C GLU A 34 -3.19 1.47 6.77
N LEU A 35 -2.62 1.06 5.63
CA LEU A 35 -3.22 0.05 4.75
C LEU A 35 -3.44 -1.28 5.48
N MET A 36 -2.47 -1.70 6.30
CA MET A 36 -2.65 -2.92 7.08
C MET A 36 -3.78 -2.81 8.10
N GLN A 37 -3.89 -1.69 8.81
CA GLN A 37 -4.95 -1.48 9.79
C GLN A 37 -6.33 -1.40 9.13
N LYS A 38 -6.43 -0.71 7.98
CA LYS A 38 -7.66 -0.59 7.19
C LYS A 38 -8.23 -1.97 6.80
N HIS A 39 -7.35 -2.93 6.53
CA HIS A 39 -7.72 -4.27 6.08
C HIS A 39 -7.51 -5.36 7.13
N ALA A 40 -7.26 -5.00 8.41
CA ALA A 40 -6.93 -5.95 9.47
C ALA A 40 -8.00 -7.04 9.66
N SER A 41 -9.28 -6.67 9.50
CA SER A 41 -10.41 -7.60 9.60
C SER A 41 -10.52 -8.56 8.42
N GLN A 42 -9.93 -8.27 7.26
CA GLN A 42 -9.88 -9.19 6.12
C GLN A 42 -8.62 -10.04 6.18
N MET A 43 -7.51 -9.45 6.61
CA MET A 43 -6.23 -10.15 6.74
C MET A 43 -6.25 -11.30 7.75
N GLN A 44 -7.12 -11.27 8.76
CA GLN A 44 -7.29 -12.42 9.66
C GLN A 44 -7.75 -13.71 8.93
N TYR A 45 -8.34 -13.58 7.74
CA TYR A 45 -8.83 -14.70 6.93
C TYR A 45 -7.91 -15.02 5.75
N LEU A 46 -6.87 -14.22 5.52
CA LEU A 46 -5.96 -14.39 4.40
C LEU A 46 -4.72 -15.14 4.89
N SER A 47 -4.37 -16.24 4.20
CA SER A 47 -3.19 -17.05 4.54
C SER A 47 -1.88 -16.51 3.95
N VAL A 48 -1.93 -15.34 3.32
CA VAL A 48 -0.82 -14.73 2.59
C VAL A 48 -0.54 -13.34 3.13
N GLU A 49 0.73 -13.03 3.31
CA GLU A 49 1.16 -11.70 3.73
C GLU A 49 0.92 -10.69 2.61
N PRO A 50 0.53 -9.44 2.94
CA PRO A 50 0.37 -8.38 1.97
C PRO A 50 1.73 -8.00 1.35
N GLU A 51 1.77 -7.94 0.02
CA GLU A 51 2.89 -7.41 -0.74
C GLU A 51 2.71 -5.92 -1.00
N PHE A 52 3.80 -5.15 -0.97
CA PHE A 52 3.76 -3.71 -1.17
C PHE A 52 4.67 -3.27 -2.30
N LEU A 53 4.09 -2.54 -3.26
CA LEU A 53 4.80 -2.03 -4.42
C LEU A 53 4.62 -0.51 -4.52
N ILE A 54 5.69 0.19 -4.88
CA ILE A 54 5.60 1.61 -5.23
C ILE A 54 5.53 1.72 -6.74
N VAL A 55 4.47 2.34 -7.24
CA VAL A 55 4.24 2.51 -8.68
C VAL A 55 4.18 3.99 -9.04
N GLN A 56 4.69 4.33 -10.23
CA GLN A 56 4.35 5.59 -10.87
C GLN A 56 2.99 5.43 -11.52
N SER A 57 1.99 6.18 -11.04
CA SER A 57 0.72 6.29 -11.75
C SER A 57 0.97 6.93 -13.11
N VAL A 58 0.92 6.12 -14.15
CA VAL A 58 0.80 6.62 -15.52
C VAL A 58 -0.64 7.08 -15.65
N SER A 59 -0.88 8.39 -15.69
CA SER A 59 -2.15 8.92 -16.18
C SER A 59 -2.32 8.37 -17.59
N GLN A 60 -3.26 7.44 -17.78
CA GLN A 60 -3.72 7.12 -19.13
C GLN A 60 -4.42 8.36 -19.66
N ALA A 61 -3.82 8.96 -20.69
CA ALA A 61 -4.38 10.08 -21.45
C ALA A 61 -5.46 9.60 -22.40
#